data_AF-A0A2C9LXS8-F1
#
_entry.id   AF-A0A2C9LXS8-F1
#
_cell.length_a   1.000
_cell.length_b   1.000
_cell.length_c   1.000
_cell.angle_alpha   90.00
_cell.angle_beta   90.00
_cell.angle_gamma   90.00
#
_symmetry.space_group_name_H-M   'P 1'
#
loop_
_entity.id
_entity.type
_entity.pdbx_description
1 polymer ?
#
loop_
_entity_poly.entity_id
_entity_poly.type
_entity_poly.pdbx_seq_one_letter_code
_entity_poly.pdbx_strand_id
1 'polypeptide(L)'
;MTLTSPFFIGSRPTQSRGSVVAVNQVDKVQDGVWGFQIVSAKDKSVSLRVSSDSDAIVGRYELFIDTIHRAGEDAEKWRHKHPDDIFLIFNPWHS
;
A
#
# COMPACT_ATOMS: atom_id res chain seq x y z
N MET A 1 3.73 16.57 0.66
CA MET A 1 3.75 15.28 1.39
C MET A 1 3.56 14.19 0.36
N THR A 2 4.46 13.21 0.31
CA THR A 2 4.32 12.02 -0.54
C THR A 2 4.00 10.83 0.37
N LEU A 3 2.99 10.05 0.00
CA LEU A 3 2.64 8.79 0.65
C LEU A 3 3.14 7.63 -0.21
N THR A 4 3.75 6.64 0.40
CA THR A 4 4.06 5.36 -0.24
C THR A 4 3.63 4.26 0.70
N SER A 5 2.97 3.22 0.21
CA SER A 5 2.47 2.14 1.05
C SER A 5 3.04 0.81 0.57
N PRO A 6 4.20 0.37 1.10
CA PRO A 6 4.69 -0.96 0.80
C PRO A 6 3.91 -2.02 1.58
N PHE A 7 3.44 -3.04 0.87
CA PHE A 7 2.90 -4.27 1.45
C PHE A 7 3.97 -5.35 1.36
N PHE A 8 4.14 -6.13 2.42
CA PHE A 8 5.13 -7.21 2.49
C PHE A 8 4.44 -8.55 2.78
N ILE A 9 4.88 -9.62 2.13
CA ILE A 9 4.41 -10.99 2.39
C ILE A 9 5.60 -11.93 2.62
N GLY A 10 5.50 -12.75 3.67
CA GLY A 10 6.53 -13.73 4.05
C GLY A 10 7.66 -13.15 4.90
N SER A 11 8.54 -14.03 5.41
CA SER A 11 9.61 -13.68 6.35
C SER A 11 10.87 -13.05 5.70
N ARG A 12 10.99 -13.14 4.37
CA ARG A 12 12.08 -12.55 3.58
C ARG A 12 11.53 -11.99 2.26
N PRO A 13 10.75 -10.90 2.32
CA PRO A 13 10.08 -10.37 1.15
C PRO A 13 11.12 -9.79 0.18
N THR A 14 10.94 -10.07 -1.11
CA THR A 14 11.76 -9.54 -2.22
C THR A 14 10.87 -9.06 -3.37
N GLN A 15 11.17 -7.89 -3.96
CA GLN A 15 10.39 -7.34 -5.08
C GLN A 15 10.36 -8.29 -6.29
N SER A 16 11.49 -8.92 -6.63
CA SER A 16 11.60 -9.82 -7.78
C SER A 16 10.74 -11.08 -7.67
N ARG A 17 10.25 -11.42 -6.48
CA ARG A 17 9.35 -12.56 -6.23
C ARG A 17 7.91 -12.13 -5.93
N GLY A 18 7.57 -10.86 -6.16
CA GLY A 18 6.24 -10.31 -5.83
C GLY A 18 5.92 -10.29 -4.33
N SER A 19 6.91 -10.52 -3.46
CA SER A 19 6.72 -10.57 -2.01
C SER A 19 6.94 -9.24 -1.29
N VAL A 20 7.51 -8.26 -2.02
CA VAL A 20 7.39 -6.83 -1.69
C VAL A 20 6.53 -6.20 -2.78
N VAL A 21 5.37 -5.70 -2.40
CA VAL A 21 4.48 -4.97 -3.28
C VAL A 21 4.61 -3.49 -2.95
N ALA A 22 5.25 -2.74 -3.85
CA ALA A 22 5.30 -1.29 -3.76
C ALA A 22 4.01 -0.71 -4.36
N VAL A 23 3.06 -0.32 -3.51
CA VAL A 23 1.80 0.28 -3.98
C VAL A 23 2.01 1.78 -4.15
N ASN A 24 1.86 2.23 -5.40
CA ASN A 24 2.02 3.62 -5.76
C ASN A 24 0.69 4.37 -5.67
N GLN A 25 0.78 5.68 -5.41
CA GLN A 25 -0.37 6.57 -5.50
C GLN A 25 -0.78 6.73 -6.96
N VAL A 26 -2.07 6.59 -7.25
CA VAL A 26 -2.67 6.79 -8.57
C VAL A 26 -3.85 7.76 -8.47
N ASP A 27 -4.15 8.46 -9.57
CA ASP A 27 -5.27 9.41 -9.62
C ASP A 27 -6.62 8.71 -9.46
N LYS A 28 -6.74 7.52 -10.04
CA LYS A 28 -7.91 6.64 -9.92
C LYS A 28 -7.43 5.19 -9.86
N VAL A 29 -7.85 4.49 -8.83
CA VAL A 29 -7.58 3.06 -8.69
C VAL A 29 -8.30 2.29 -9.80
N GLN A 30 -7.59 1.32 -10.38
CA GLN A 30 -8.14 0.37 -11.34
C GLN A 30 -8.28 -1.00 -10.66
N ASP A 31 -9.34 -1.71 -11.00
CA ASP A 31 -9.59 -3.06 -10.47
C ASP A 31 -8.54 -4.02 -11.06
N GLY A 32 -8.05 -4.95 -10.23
CA GLY A 32 -7.04 -5.93 -10.64
C GLY A 32 -5.63 -5.38 -10.84
N VAL A 33 -5.34 -4.14 -10.41
CA VAL A 33 -4.00 -3.55 -10.46
C VAL A 33 -3.63 -2.94 -9.11
N TRP A 34 -2.41 -3.21 -8.64
CA TRP A 34 -1.90 -2.58 -7.41
C TRP A 34 -1.85 -1.06 -7.54
N GLY A 35 -2.58 -0.38 -6.66
CA GLY A 35 -2.55 1.07 -6.57
C GLY A 35 -3.36 1.56 -5.39
N PHE A 36 -3.06 2.79 -4.94
CA PHE A 36 -3.90 3.46 -3.95
C PHE A 36 -4.25 4.88 -4.37
N GLN A 37 -5.41 5.35 -3.94
CA GLN A 37 -5.89 6.71 -4.14
C GLN A 37 -6.28 7.31 -2.81
N ILE A 38 -5.89 8.56 -2.58
CA ILE A 38 -6.38 9.34 -1.44
C ILE A 38 -7.81 9.78 -1.76
N VAL A 39 -8.80 9.26 -1.05
CA VAL A 39 -10.22 9.61 -1.28
C VAL A 39 -10.68 10.78 -0.43
N SER A 40 -10.05 10.99 0.73
CA SER A 40 -10.25 12.20 1.54
C SER A 40 -9.11 12.40 2.52
N ALA A 41 -8.81 13.67 2.82
CA ALA A 41 -7.98 14.06 3.94
C ALA A 41 -8.77 15.08 4.78
N LYS A 42 -9.04 14.74 6.05
CA LYS A 42 -9.76 15.59 6.99
C LYS A 42 -9.06 15.56 8.34
N ASP A 43 -8.80 16.72 8.90
CA ASP A 43 -8.06 16.90 10.16
C ASP A 43 -6.72 16.14 10.15
N LYS A 44 -6.62 15.09 10.95
CA LYS A 44 -5.45 14.20 11.07
C LYS A 44 -5.69 12.81 10.48
N SER A 45 -6.77 12.65 9.71
CA SER A 45 -7.18 11.38 9.11
C SER A 45 -7.10 11.45 7.59
N VAL A 46 -6.50 10.41 7.00
CA VAL A 46 -6.44 10.23 5.54
C VAL A 46 -7.12 8.91 5.22
N SER A 47 -8.10 8.95 4.33
CA SER A 47 -8.77 7.76 3.82
C SER A 47 -8.17 7.38 2.48
N LEU A 48 -7.77 6.12 2.37
CA LEU A 48 -7.18 5.54 1.17
C LEU A 48 -8.15 4.52 0.58
N ARG A 49 -8.30 4.53 -0.73
CA ARG A 49 -8.82 3.39 -1.51
C ARG A 49 -7.62 2.63 -2.05
N VAL A 50 -7.57 1.32 -1.85
CA VAL A 50 -6.49 0.45 -2.31
C VAL A 50 -7.09 -0.66 -3.17
N SER A 51 -6.43 -1.02 -4.26
CA SER A 51 -6.71 -2.22 -5.05
C SER A 51 -5.47 -3.10 -5.11
N SER A 52 -5.67 -4.41 -5.14
CA SER A 52 -4.64 -5.41 -5.36
C SER A 52 -4.65 -5.89 -6.80
N ASP A 53 -3.52 -6.42 -7.25
CA ASP A 53 -3.46 -7.17 -8.50
C ASP A 53 -4.37 -8.41 -8.45
N SER A 54 -5.00 -8.78 -9.57
CA SER A 54 -5.85 -9.97 -9.65
C SER A 54 -5.08 -11.27 -9.44
N ASP A 55 -3.78 -11.28 -9.78
CA ASP A 55 -2.87 -12.41 -9.61
C ASP A 55 -1.97 -12.25 -8.38
N ALA A 56 -2.33 -11.34 -7.46
CA ALA A 56 -1.58 -11.14 -6.22
C ALA A 56 -1.50 -12.43 -5.38
N ILE A 57 -0.35 -12.64 -4.73
CA ILE A 57 -0.13 -13.83 -3.90
C ILE A 57 -1.16 -13.86 -2.77
N VAL A 58 -1.92 -14.93 -2.66
CA VAL A 58 -2.85 -15.15 -1.54
C VAL A 58 -2.05 -15.40 -0.25
N GLY A 59 -2.41 -14.70 0.83
CA GLY A 59 -1.75 -14.88 2.11
C GLY A 59 -1.85 -13.68 3.03
N ARG A 60 -0.98 -13.68 4.05
CA ARG A 60 -0.91 -12.67 5.10
C ARG A 60 0.12 -11.60 4.75
N TYR A 61 -0.30 -10.35 4.73
CA TYR A 61 0.50 -9.18 4.41
C TYR A 61 0.66 -8.27 5.63
N GLU A 62 1.85 -7.74 5.81
CA GLU A 62 2.08 -6.61 6.70
C GLU A 62 1.96 -5.30 5.92
N LEU A 63 1.19 -4.35 6.46
CA LEU A 63 1.00 -3.03 5.87
C LEU A 63 1.91 -2.00 6.53
N PHE A 64 2.67 -1.28 5.71
CA PHE A 64 3.43 -0.11 6.14
C PHE A 64 2.98 1.13 5.36
N ILE A 65 3.04 2.27 6.03
CA ILE A 65 2.76 3.58 5.48
C ILE A 65 4.01 4.42 5.68
N ASP A 66 4.65 4.76 4.57
CA ASP A 66 5.75 5.70 4.51
C ASP A 66 5.22 7.09 4.14
N THR A 67 5.54 8.09 4.95
CA THR A 67 5.27 9.49 4.64
C THR A 67 6.57 10.25 4.48
N ILE A 68 6.62 11.08 3.45
CA ILE A 68 7.75 11.98 3.20
C ILE A 68 7.21 13.41 3.22
N HIS A 69 7.66 14.18 4.21
CA HIS A 69 7.42 15.61 4.30
C HIS A 69 8.69 16.35 3.86
N ARG A 70 8.61 17.12 2.78
CA ARG A 70 9.72 17.96 2.31
C ARG A 70 9.50 19.38 2.84
N ALA A 71 10.45 19.88 3.63
CA ALA A 71 10.46 21.24 4.14
C ALA A 71 11.82 21.88 3.80
N GLY A 72 11.89 22.61 2.68
CA GLY A 72 13.16 23.15 2.17
C GLY A 72 14.04 22.06 1.55
N GLU A 73 15.33 22.06 1.89
CA GLU A 73 16.31 21.05 1.44
C GLU A 73 16.19 19.74 2.21
N ASP A 74 15.55 19.76 3.38
CA ASP A 74 15.39 18.59 4.25
C ASP A 74 14.10 17.82 3.94
N ALA A 75 14.22 16.49 4.04
CA ALA A 75 13.10 15.57 3.89
C ALA A 75 12.95 14.72 5.15
N GLU A 76 11.89 14.95 5.90
CA GLU A 76 11.48 14.11 7.01
C GLU A 76 10.75 12.88 6.48
N LYS A 77 11.21 11.70 6.91
CA LYS A 77 10.61 10.42 6.55
C LYS A 77 10.06 9.75 7.79
N TRP A 78 8.80 9.33 7.73
CA TRP A 78 8.16 8.57 8.80
C TRP A 78 7.63 7.25 8.26
N ARG A 79 7.76 6.19 9.05
CA ARG A 79 7.20 4.88 8.74
C ARG A 79 6.27 4.45 9.86
N HIS A 80 5.05 4.08 9.48
CA HIS A 80 4.06 3.50 10.38
C HIS A 80 3.78 2.05 9.94
N LYS A 81 3.83 1.11 10.88
CA LYS A 81 3.35 -0.26 10.67
C LYS A 81 1.92 -0.36 11.18
N HIS A 82 1.01 -0.82 10.35
CA HIS A 82 -0.35 -1.12 10.80
C HIS A 82 -0.32 -2.26 11.85
N PRO A 83 -1.06 -2.16 12.96
CA PRO A 83 -1.01 -3.16 14.02
C PRO A 83 -1.53 -4.53 13.57
N ASP A 84 -2.55 -4.53 12.70
CA ASP A 84 -3.14 -5.76 12.17
C ASP A 84 -2.58 -6.10 10.79
N ASP A 85 -2.40 -7.40 10.56
CA ASP A 85 -2.05 -7.95 9.26
C ASP A 85 -3.27 -7.97 8.33
N ILE A 86 -3.03 -7.79 7.02
CA ILE A 86 -4.04 -7.86 5.97
C ILE A 86 -3.99 -9.24 5.33
N PHE A 87 -5.11 -9.96 5.32
CA PHE A 87 -5.23 -11.25 4.65
C PHE A 87 -5.83 -11.06 3.26
N LEU A 88 -5.03 -11.27 2.23
CA LEU A 88 -5.48 -11.27 0.84
C LEU A 88 -5.88 -12.68 0.45
N ILE A 89 -7.11 -12.86 -0.04
CA ILE A 89 -7.69 -14.15 -0.41
C ILE A 89 -8.05 -14.19 -1.90
N PHE A 90 -8.26 -15.40 -2.42
CA PHE A 90 -8.84 -15.57 -3.74
C PHE A 90 -10.21 -14.89 -3.82
N ASN A 91 -10.45 -14.16 -4.91
CA ASN A 91 -11.69 -13.42 -5.11
C ASN A 91 -12.51 -14.03 -6.27
N PRO A 92 -13.47 -14.94 -6.01
CA PRO A 92 -14.30 -15.56 -7.06
C PRO A 92 -15.33 -14.60 -7.67
N TRP A 93 -15.47 -13.38 -7.13
CA TRP A 93 -16.35 -12.34 -7.68
C TRP A 93 -15.62 -11.37 -8.61
N HIS A 94 -14.30 -11.49 -8.74
CA HIS A 94 -13.53 -10.74 -9.71
C HIS A 94 -13.61 -11.44 -11.08
N SER A 95 -14.18 -10.77 -12.08
CA SER A 95 -14.42 -11.29 -13.43
C SER A 95 -13.36 -10.86 -14.43
#